data_AF-A0A956ZJR4-F1
#
_entry.id   AF-A0A956ZJR4-F1
#
_cell.length_a   1.000
_cell.length_b   1.000
_cell.length_c   1.000
_cell.angle_alpha   90.00
_cell.angle_beta   90.00
_cell.angle_gamma   90.00
#
_symmetry.space_group_name_H-M   'P 1'
#
loop_
_entity.id
_entity.type
_entity.pdbx_description
1 polymer ?
#
loop_
_entity_poly.entity_id
_entity_poly.type
_entity_poly.pdbx_seq_one_letter_code
_entity_poly.pdbx_strand_id
1 'polypeptide(L)'
;MLTQQIAKDRVRPKPEQGHKQSRQDERVFCVRGPSRSGKTSVSERLIPLLSERGFNIGYVKRTHHELDLPNKSSSRIWESGPGAMVIHAGDRVQTTHAAGSREVGDLAARFGPEIDIILVETHTSQPYPTILAGACTPEPDEQVIGRWEMDSIEADVAGACEAITEIAPPDTDLRRALRAAAAHHGGHACAGLILGTRLARYGTRVLGVEVPDKKKRLVATVEIDRCAADAVQSVTGCRPGKRTLRLLDYGKLAATFVDGWSGRAVRVAVRADLREVAARLALPGEDRHQAQRRVYLALPDDELFTLQDAAGEIPQFDLPGPPRRRVN
;
A
#
# COMPACT_ATOMS: atom_id res chain seq x y z
N MET A 1 62.34 22.12 -9.96
CA MET A 1 61.79 23.19 -10.82
C MET A 1 60.96 22.50 -11.88
N LEU A 2 59.63 22.60 -11.77
CA LEU A 2 58.74 23.22 -12.78
C LEU A 2 58.98 22.63 -14.19
N THR A 3 57.98 22.12 -14.94
CA THR A 3 56.69 22.77 -15.20
C THR A 3 55.74 21.79 -15.95
N GLN A 4 54.46 21.80 -15.57
CA GLN A 4 53.22 21.72 -16.40
C GLN A 4 53.06 20.57 -17.43
N GLN A 5 52.14 19.61 -17.28
CA GLN A 5 50.66 19.67 -17.27
C GLN A 5 50.03 20.02 -18.63
N ILE A 6 49.72 18.98 -19.43
CA ILE A 6 48.66 19.00 -20.45
C ILE A 6 47.93 17.65 -20.39
N ALA A 7 46.94 17.55 -19.51
CA ALA A 7 45.89 16.54 -19.61
C ALA A 7 44.82 17.10 -20.55
N LYS A 8 44.70 16.54 -21.75
CA LYS A 8 43.64 16.88 -22.69
C LYS A 8 42.30 16.37 -22.14
N ASP A 9 41.41 17.32 -21.85
CA ASP A 9 40.02 17.10 -21.51
C ASP A 9 39.32 16.21 -22.55
N ARG A 10 39.02 14.97 -22.16
CA ARG A 10 37.95 14.18 -22.78
C ARG A 10 36.63 14.70 -22.21
N VAL A 11 36.09 15.75 -22.83
CA VAL A 11 34.70 16.17 -22.64
C VAL A 11 33.81 14.98 -23.04
N ARG A 12 33.23 14.32 -22.04
CA ARG A 12 32.16 13.34 -22.26
C ARG A 12 30.99 14.08 -22.92
N PRO A 13 30.36 13.54 -23.98
CA PRO A 13 29.17 14.15 -24.53
C PRO A 13 28.11 14.24 -23.43
N LYS A 14 27.47 15.41 -23.30
CA LYS A 14 26.31 15.59 -22.43
C LYS A 14 25.28 14.54 -22.83
N PRO A 15 24.67 13.82 -21.88
CA PRO A 15 23.54 12.96 -22.23
C PRO A 15 22.46 13.86 -22.83
N GLU A 16 22.08 13.55 -24.08
CA GLU A 16 20.90 14.12 -24.70
C GLU A 16 19.74 13.99 -23.73
N GLN A 17 19.01 15.09 -23.55
CA GLN A 17 17.82 15.14 -22.72
C GLN A 17 16.74 14.27 -23.39
N GLY A 18 16.83 12.96 -23.18
CA GLY A 18 15.79 12.02 -23.48
C GLY A 18 14.55 12.44 -22.68
N HIS A 19 13.44 12.63 -23.40
CA HIS A 19 12.13 12.79 -22.81
C HIS A 19 11.96 11.74 -21.71
N LYS A 20 11.78 12.19 -20.45
CA LYS A 20 11.33 11.33 -19.37
C LYS A 20 9.94 10.82 -19.77
N GLN A 21 9.87 9.65 -20.36
CA GLN A 21 8.64 8.87 -20.39
C GLN A 21 8.32 8.56 -18.92
N SER A 22 7.43 9.38 -18.34
CA SER A 22 6.91 9.16 -17.01
C SER A 22 6.32 7.76 -16.99
N ARG A 23 6.85 6.85 -16.15
CA ARG A 23 6.12 5.62 -15.84
C ARG A 23 4.75 6.04 -15.34
N GLN A 24 3.71 5.72 -16.10
CA GLN A 24 2.33 5.96 -15.72
C GLN A 24 2.06 5.20 -14.42
N ASP A 25 1.29 5.79 -13.51
CA ASP A 25 0.93 5.15 -12.24
C ASP A 25 0.01 3.95 -12.54
N GLU A 26 0.54 2.74 -12.35
CA GLU A 26 -0.14 1.45 -12.64
C GLU A 26 -1.39 1.21 -11.79
N ARG A 27 -1.66 2.08 -10.81
CA ARG A 27 -2.87 2.03 -9.97
C ARG A 27 -4.08 2.68 -10.66
N VAL A 28 -3.90 3.45 -11.71
CA VAL A 28 -4.95 4.33 -12.27
C VAL A 28 -5.72 3.64 -13.39
N PHE A 29 -7.05 3.64 -13.28
CA PHE A 29 -7.96 3.10 -14.28
C PHE A 29 -9.09 4.09 -14.57
N CYS A 30 -9.40 4.31 -15.84
CA CYS A 30 -10.40 5.27 -16.26
C CYS A 30 -11.74 4.59 -16.56
N VAL A 31 -12.84 5.28 -16.21
CA VAL A 31 -14.20 4.96 -16.66
C VAL A 31 -14.65 6.09 -17.57
N ARG A 32 -14.58 5.88 -18.89
CA ARG A 32 -14.80 6.93 -19.90
C ARG A 32 -16.14 6.78 -20.61
N GLY A 33 -16.89 7.88 -20.64
CA GLY A 33 -18.14 7.97 -21.39
C GLY A 33 -18.80 9.35 -21.26
N PRO A 34 -19.82 9.66 -22.08
CA PRO A 34 -20.52 10.94 -22.04
C PRO A 34 -21.35 11.09 -20.77
N SER A 35 -21.87 12.29 -20.53
CA SER A 35 -22.81 12.54 -19.45
C SER A 35 -24.00 11.58 -19.53
N ARG A 36 -24.42 11.04 -18.37
CA ARG A 36 -25.54 10.09 -18.25
C ARG A 36 -25.35 8.73 -18.95
N SER A 37 -24.11 8.36 -19.31
CA SER A 37 -23.81 7.04 -19.89
C SER A 37 -23.64 5.90 -18.88
N GLY A 38 -24.02 6.09 -17.61
CA GLY A 38 -23.87 5.05 -16.57
C GLY A 38 -22.49 4.95 -15.91
N LYS A 39 -21.53 5.86 -16.16
CA LYS A 39 -20.19 5.84 -15.54
C LYS A 39 -20.21 5.65 -14.01
N THR A 40 -21.07 6.40 -13.34
CA THR A 40 -21.22 6.32 -11.89
C THR A 40 -21.83 4.98 -11.47
N SER A 41 -22.80 4.47 -12.22
CA SER A 41 -23.40 3.15 -11.97
C SER A 41 -22.41 1.99 -12.18
N VAL A 42 -21.47 2.12 -13.13
CA VAL A 42 -20.35 1.20 -13.32
C VAL A 42 -19.40 1.28 -12.12
N SER A 43 -18.97 2.49 -11.73
CA SER A 43 -18.03 2.69 -10.62
C SER A 43 -18.60 2.21 -9.28
N GLU A 44 -19.88 2.49 -9.00
CA GLU A 44 -20.60 2.04 -7.79
C GLU A 44 -20.64 0.52 -7.64
N ARG A 45 -20.65 -0.23 -8.76
CA ARG A 45 -20.62 -1.70 -8.77
C ARG A 45 -19.20 -2.26 -8.79
N LEU A 46 -18.27 -1.57 -9.43
CA LEU A 46 -16.88 -1.99 -9.55
C LEU A 46 -16.12 -1.87 -8.23
N ILE A 47 -16.36 -0.79 -7.46
CA ILE A 47 -15.73 -0.56 -6.15
C ILE A 47 -15.93 -1.74 -5.18
N PRO A 48 -17.16 -2.23 -4.91
CA PRO A 48 -17.36 -3.34 -3.99
C PRO A 48 -16.72 -4.64 -4.50
N LEU A 49 -16.80 -4.96 -5.80
CA LEU A 49 -16.20 -6.18 -6.35
C LEU A 49 -14.67 -6.19 -6.21
N LEU A 50 -14.01 -5.07 -6.50
CA LEU A 50 -12.56 -4.94 -6.30
C LEU A 50 -12.20 -4.96 -4.79
N SER A 51 -13.05 -4.38 -3.94
CA SER A 51 -12.87 -4.41 -2.49
C SER A 51 -12.97 -5.82 -1.91
N GLU A 52 -13.91 -6.64 -2.41
CA GLU A 52 -14.05 -8.06 -2.06
C GLU A 52 -12.81 -8.87 -2.43
N ARG A 53 -12.14 -8.53 -3.54
CA ARG A 53 -10.85 -9.11 -3.93
C ARG A 53 -9.69 -8.64 -3.06
N GLY A 54 -9.93 -7.67 -2.17
CA GLY A 54 -8.94 -7.13 -1.26
C GLY A 54 -8.10 -6.02 -1.87
N PHE A 55 -8.66 -5.23 -2.78
CA PHE A 55 -8.07 -3.95 -3.16
C PHE A 55 -8.69 -2.81 -2.33
N ASN A 56 -7.90 -1.79 -2.04
CA ASN A 56 -8.36 -0.54 -1.48
C ASN A 56 -8.50 0.50 -2.59
N ILE A 57 -9.69 1.08 -2.71
CA ILE A 57 -10.07 1.83 -3.91
C ILE A 57 -10.10 3.33 -3.62
N GLY A 58 -9.30 4.08 -4.36
CA GLY A 58 -9.42 5.52 -4.52
C GLY A 58 -10.38 5.84 -5.65
N TYR A 59 -11.05 6.97 -5.57
CA TYR A 59 -12.02 7.39 -6.57
C TYR A 59 -11.86 8.88 -6.87
N VAL A 60 -11.74 9.19 -8.15
CA VAL A 60 -11.63 10.55 -8.67
C VAL A 60 -12.84 10.84 -9.53
N LYS A 61 -13.63 11.83 -9.10
CA LYS A 61 -14.72 12.39 -9.88
C LYS A 61 -14.43 13.85 -10.16
N ARG A 62 -14.55 14.22 -11.43
CA ARG A 62 -14.50 15.62 -11.86
C ARG A 62 -15.91 16.18 -11.90
N THR A 63 -16.11 17.32 -11.23
CA THR A 63 -17.39 18.04 -11.19
C THR A 63 -17.14 19.52 -11.39
N HIS A 64 -18.12 20.21 -11.98
CA HIS A 64 -18.16 21.66 -12.06
C HIS A 64 -19.03 22.28 -10.96
N HIS A 65 -19.65 21.44 -10.11
CA HIS A 65 -20.45 21.89 -8.99
C HIS A 65 -19.58 22.28 -7.79
N GLU A 66 -20.06 23.26 -7.03
CA GLU A 66 -19.48 23.61 -5.73
C GLU A 66 -19.58 22.43 -4.75
N LEU A 67 -18.54 22.27 -3.91
CA LEU A 67 -18.46 21.17 -2.94
C LEU A 67 -19.13 21.51 -1.61
N ASP A 68 -18.95 22.74 -1.13
CA ASP A 68 -19.54 23.22 0.11
C ASP A 68 -20.94 23.81 -0.13
N LEU A 69 -21.81 23.70 0.87
CA LEU A 69 -23.08 24.43 0.85
C LEU A 69 -22.80 25.93 1.10
N PRO A 70 -23.40 26.83 0.31
CA PRO A 70 -23.25 28.27 0.51
C PRO A 70 -23.66 28.67 1.95
N ASN A 71 -22.92 29.62 2.54
CA ASN A 71 -23.21 30.23 3.85
C ASN A 71 -23.08 29.31 5.08
N LYS A 72 -22.40 28.17 4.97
CA LYS A 72 -22.00 27.34 6.12
C LYS A 72 -20.65 27.78 6.68
N SER A 73 -20.32 27.30 7.89
CA SER A 73 -19.03 27.62 8.51
C SER A 73 -17.85 27.14 7.66
N SER A 74 -17.94 25.97 7.02
CA SER A 74 -16.89 25.45 6.13
C SER A 74 -16.69 26.33 4.90
N SER A 75 -17.77 26.73 4.20
CA SER A 75 -17.68 27.63 3.04
C SER A 75 -17.09 28.98 3.39
N ARG A 76 -17.51 29.61 4.51
CA ARG A 76 -16.94 30.91 4.93
C ARG A 76 -15.44 30.82 5.26
N ILE A 77 -14.99 29.73 5.88
CA ILE A 77 -13.56 29.52 6.13
C ILE A 77 -12.83 29.28 4.81
N TRP A 78 -13.39 28.48 3.90
CA TRP A 78 -12.78 28.25 2.58
C TRP A 78 -12.65 29.53 1.74
N GLU A 79 -13.69 30.37 1.73
CA GLU A 79 -13.72 31.67 1.05
C GLU A 79 -12.67 32.65 1.61
N SER A 80 -12.22 32.46 2.85
CA SER A 80 -11.14 33.27 3.44
C SER A 80 -9.74 32.98 2.85
N GLY A 81 -9.62 31.92 2.03
CA GLY A 81 -8.41 31.59 1.26
C GLY A 81 -7.33 30.75 1.97
N PRO A 82 -7.66 29.70 2.76
CA PRO A 82 -6.66 28.80 3.30
C PRO A 82 -6.01 27.97 2.17
N GLY A 83 -4.73 27.64 2.29
CA GLY A 83 -4.05 26.75 1.34
C GLY A 83 -4.58 25.29 1.36
N ALA A 84 -5.11 24.86 2.50
CA ALA A 84 -5.78 23.59 2.68
C ALA A 84 -6.74 23.65 3.90
N MET A 85 -7.79 22.84 3.89
CA MET A 85 -8.77 22.70 4.96
C MET A 85 -9.05 21.22 5.23
N VAL A 86 -9.11 20.82 6.50
CA VAL A 86 -9.48 19.45 6.92
C VAL A 86 -10.77 19.50 7.71
N ILE A 87 -11.77 18.72 7.31
CA ILE A 87 -13.04 18.53 8.00
C ILE A 87 -13.11 17.09 8.48
N HIS A 88 -13.32 16.89 9.77
CA HIS A 88 -13.51 15.57 10.38
C HIS A 88 -14.97 15.41 10.80
N ALA A 89 -15.68 14.47 10.18
CA ALA A 89 -17.04 14.07 10.53
C ALA A 89 -17.05 12.65 11.14
N GLY A 90 -18.19 12.21 11.66
CA GLY A 90 -18.31 10.88 12.27
C GLY A 90 -18.16 9.71 11.28
N ASP A 91 -18.40 9.96 9.99
CA ASP A 91 -18.38 8.95 8.93
C ASP A 91 -17.18 9.09 7.97
N ARG A 92 -16.58 10.29 7.87
CA ARG A 92 -15.47 10.56 6.95
C ARG A 92 -14.60 11.73 7.37
N VAL A 93 -13.38 11.76 6.83
CA VAL A 93 -12.51 12.93 6.84
C VAL A 93 -12.39 13.46 5.43
N GLN A 94 -12.57 14.77 5.25
CA GLN A 94 -12.42 15.46 3.98
C GLN A 94 -11.25 16.43 4.07
N THR A 95 -10.34 16.36 3.10
CA THR A 95 -9.30 17.37 2.91
C THR A 95 -9.56 18.12 1.62
N THR A 96 -9.76 19.44 1.73
CA THR A 96 -9.95 20.35 0.61
C THR A 96 -8.65 21.12 0.38
N HIS A 97 -8.18 21.16 -0.86
CA HIS A 97 -6.99 21.91 -1.26
C HIS A 97 -7.36 22.98 -2.27
N ALA A 98 -6.54 24.03 -2.35
CA ALA A 98 -6.70 25.04 -3.40
C ALA A 98 -6.65 24.34 -4.77
N ALA A 99 -7.37 24.91 -5.73
CA ALA A 99 -7.43 24.35 -7.08
C ALA A 99 -6.00 24.15 -7.63
N GLY A 100 -5.64 22.90 -7.87
CA GLY A 100 -4.35 22.50 -8.42
C GLY A 100 -4.46 22.08 -9.89
N SER A 101 -3.47 21.31 -10.34
CA SER A 101 -3.50 20.67 -11.66
C SER A 101 -4.78 19.83 -11.87
N ARG A 102 -5.26 19.83 -13.11
CA ARG A 102 -6.41 19.04 -13.57
C ARG A 102 -5.98 17.71 -14.20
N GLU A 103 -4.68 17.46 -14.28
CA GLU A 103 -4.14 16.22 -14.84
C GLU A 103 -4.42 15.04 -13.91
N VAL A 104 -4.81 13.91 -14.50
CA VAL A 104 -5.17 12.71 -13.73
C VAL A 104 -3.99 12.19 -12.91
N GLY A 105 -2.76 12.27 -13.45
CA GLY A 105 -1.56 11.86 -12.73
C GLY A 105 -1.34 12.65 -11.44
N ASP A 106 -1.53 13.97 -11.48
CA ASP A 106 -1.39 14.82 -10.29
C ASP A 106 -2.49 14.58 -9.25
N LEU A 107 -3.70 14.25 -9.70
CA LEU A 107 -4.80 13.85 -8.81
C LEU A 107 -4.53 12.48 -8.19
N ALA A 108 -4.04 11.53 -8.97
CA ALA A 108 -3.69 10.18 -8.51
C ALA A 108 -2.55 10.22 -7.47
N ALA A 109 -1.57 11.11 -7.66
CA ALA A 109 -0.45 11.30 -6.73
C ALA A 109 -0.88 11.79 -5.33
N ARG A 110 -2.10 12.31 -5.17
CA ARG A 110 -2.65 12.72 -3.86
C ARG A 110 -3.07 11.52 -3.01
N PHE A 111 -3.31 10.36 -3.62
CA PHE A 111 -3.61 9.15 -2.87
C PHE A 111 -2.33 8.56 -2.30
N GLY A 112 -2.37 8.20 -1.02
CA GLY A 112 -1.26 7.53 -0.35
C GLY A 112 -1.00 6.13 -0.93
N PRO A 113 0.14 5.52 -0.59
CA PRO A 113 0.52 4.20 -1.07
C PRO A 113 -0.42 3.08 -0.58
N GLU A 114 -1.29 3.36 0.39
CA GLU A 114 -2.35 2.46 0.88
C GLU A 114 -3.54 2.29 -0.08
N ILE A 115 -3.66 3.13 -1.12
CA ILE A 115 -4.64 2.96 -2.19
C ILE A 115 -4.00 2.11 -3.29
N ASP A 116 -4.70 1.04 -3.64
CA ASP A 116 -4.22 0.00 -4.57
C ASP A 116 -4.68 0.27 -6.00
N ILE A 117 -5.91 0.77 -6.15
CA ILE A 117 -6.56 1.08 -7.43
C ILE A 117 -7.22 2.45 -7.30
N ILE A 118 -7.09 3.28 -8.33
CA ILE A 118 -7.71 4.60 -8.41
C ILE A 118 -8.62 4.59 -9.64
N LEU A 119 -9.93 4.64 -9.41
CA LEU A 119 -10.92 4.77 -10.47
C LEU A 119 -11.14 6.24 -10.81
N VAL A 120 -11.05 6.60 -12.08
CA VAL A 120 -11.17 7.98 -12.56
C VAL A 120 -12.33 8.10 -13.53
N GLU A 121 -13.38 8.81 -13.13
CA GLU A 121 -14.47 9.14 -14.05
C GLU A 121 -14.07 10.28 -14.99
N THR A 122 -14.18 10.03 -16.29
CA THR A 122 -13.74 10.97 -17.32
C THR A 122 -14.67 11.03 -18.53
N HIS A 123 -14.69 12.19 -19.21
CA HIS A 123 -15.36 12.38 -20.50
C HIS A 123 -14.37 12.32 -21.67
N THR A 124 -13.08 12.51 -21.40
CA THR A 124 -11.99 12.56 -22.39
C THR A 124 -11.07 11.37 -22.23
N SER A 125 -10.43 10.95 -23.32
CA SER A 125 -9.38 9.93 -23.26
C SER A 125 -8.25 10.39 -22.33
N GLN A 126 -7.67 9.44 -21.60
CA GLN A 126 -6.57 9.64 -20.66
C GLN A 126 -5.51 8.57 -20.94
N PRO A 127 -4.24 8.83 -20.62
CA PRO A 127 -3.15 7.91 -20.88
C PRO A 127 -3.10 6.82 -19.79
N TYR A 128 -4.21 6.09 -19.58
CA TYR A 128 -4.36 5.03 -18.60
C TYR A 128 -5.32 3.94 -19.12
N PRO A 129 -5.23 2.70 -18.63
CA PRO A 129 -6.18 1.65 -18.95
C PRO A 129 -7.62 2.11 -18.72
N THR A 130 -8.49 1.90 -19.70
CA THR A 130 -9.84 2.49 -19.73
C THR A 130 -10.93 1.45 -19.94
N ILE A 131 -11.95 1.50 -19.08
CA ILE A 131 -13.26 0.91 -19.31
C ILE A 131 -14.07 1.96 -20.10
N LEU A 132 -14.60 1.57 -21.25
CA LEU A 132 -15.18 2.51 -22.23
C LEU A 132 -16.68 2.26 -22.45
N ALA A 133 -17.48 3.33 -22.45
CA ALA A 133 -18.90 3.22 -22.76
C ALA A 133 -19.08 2.65 -24.17
N GLY A 134 -19.97 1.68 -24.36
CA GLY A 134 -20.15 0.99 -25.63
C GLY A 134 -20.45 1.91 -26.81
N ALA A 135 -21.22 2.97 -26.55
CA ALA A 135 -21.53 4.04 -27.52
C ALA A 135 -20.34 4.92 -27.92
N CYS A 136 -19.16 4.77 -27.31
CA CYS A 136 -17.96 5.54 -27.63
C CYS A 136 -17.00 4.75 -28.53
N THR A 137 -16.33 5.50 -29.41
CA THR A 137 -15.17 5.02 -30.15
C THR A 137 -13.89 5.23 -29.33
N PRO A 138 -12.98 4.25 -29.29
CA PRO A 138 -11.66 4.41 -28.70
C PRO A 138 -10.85 5.47 -29.45
N GLU A 139 -10.03 6.24 -28.74
CA GLU A 139 -9.00 7.07 -29.36
C GLU A 139 -7.78 6.20 -29.77
N PRO A 140 -6.96 6.61 -30.77
CA PRO A 140 -5.88 5.77 -31.31
C PRO A 140 -4.89 5.21 -30.27
N ASP A 141 -4.58 5.98 -29.23
CA ASP A 141 -3.63 5.60 -28.17
C ASP A 141 -4.32 5.15 -26.86
N GLU A 142 -5.64 4.95 -26.89
CA GLU A 142 -6.40 4.57 -25.71
C GLU A 142 -6.37 3.06 -25.47
N GLN A 143 -5.80 2.64 -24.35
CA GLN A 143 -5.81 1.24 -23.92
C GLN A 143 -7.18 0.88 -23.34
N VAL A 144 -8.09 0.38 -24.18
CA VAL A 144 -9.40 -0.11 -23.73
C VAL A 144 -9.27 -1.52 -23.16
N ILE A 145 -9.62 -1.68 -21.89
CA ILE A 145 -9.54 -2.96 -21.16
C ILE A 145 -10.91 -3.60 -20.89
N GLY A 146 -11.99 -2.87 -21.19
CA GLY A 146 -13.36 -3.34 -21.03
C GLY A 146 -14.34 -2.34 -21.64
N ARG A 147 -15.57 -2.81 -21.86
CA ARG A 147 -16.68 -1.97 -22.31
C ARG A 147 -17.92 -2.25 -21.47
N TRP A 148 -18.83 -1.28 -21.42
CA TRP A 148 -20.16 -1.51 -20.84
C TRP A 148 -21.28 -0.96 -21.71
N GLU A 149 -22.42 -1.63 -21.67
CA GLU A 149 -23.70 -1.14 -22.18
C GLU A 149 -24.68 -0.89 -21.02
N MET A 150 -25.66 -0.01 -21.22
CA MET A 150 -26.60 0.40 -20.17
C MET A 150 -27.54 -0.73 -19.72
N ASP A 151 -27.82 -1.69 -20.61
CA ASP A 151 -28.69 -2.84 -20.38
C ASP A 151 -27.95 -4.07 -19.83
N SER A 152 -26.61 -4.10 -19.89
CA SER A 152 -25.78 -5.21 -19.42
C SER A 152 -24.71 -4.82 -18.38
N ILE A 153 -24.86 -3.67 -17.71
CA ILE A 153 -23.87 -3.13 -16.76
C ILE A 153 -23.33 -4.19 -15.78
N GLU A 154 -24.17 -5.08 -15.24
CA GLU A 154 -23.71 -6.07 -14.26
C GLU A 154 -22.71 -7.08 -14.84
N ALA A 155 -23.00 -7.63 -16.02
CA ALA A 155 -22.11 -8.58 -16.68
C ALA A 155 -20.81 -7.89 -17.13
N ASP A 156 -20.93 -6.67 -17.66
CA ASP A 156 -19.81 -5.89 -18.15
C ASP A 156 -18.86 -5.46 -17.02
N VAL A 157 -19.42 -5.07 -15.87
CA VAL A 157 -18.65 -4.72 -14.68
C VAL A 157 -17.86 -5.92 -14.16
N ALA A 158 -18.42 -7.13 -14.21
CA ALA A 158 -17.69 -8.34 -13.81
C ALA A 158 -16.46 -8.57 -14.71
N GLY A 159 -16.62 -8.46 -16.03
CA GLY A 159 -15.50 -8.57 -16.97
C GLY A 159 -14.44 -7.47 -16.76
N ALA A 160 -14.88 -6.23 -16.55
CA ALA A 160 -13.98 -5.11 -16.24
C ALA A 160 -13.21 -5.31 -14.92
N CYS A 161 -13.85 -5.92 -13.92
CA CYS A 161 -13.22 -6.24 -12.64
C CYS A 161 -12.07 -7.26 -12.81
N GLU A 162 -12.26 -8.28 -13.65
CA GLU A 162 -11.19 -9.23 -13.99
C GLU A 162 -10.03 -8.54 -14.70
N ALA A 163 -10.31 -7.77 -15.74
CA ALA A 163 -9.27 -7.05 -16.50
C ALA A 163 -8.45 -6.11 -15.61
N ILE A 164 -9.10 -5.39 -14.68
CA ILE A 164 -8.39 -4.55 -13.71
C ILE A 164 -7.53 -5.41 -12.78
N THR A 165 -8.05 -6.54 -12.30
CA THR A 165 -7.33 -7.42 -11.37
C THR A 165 -6.06 -8.00 -11.99
N GLU A 166 -6.08 -8.28 -13.30
CA GLU A 166 -4.91 -8.76 -14.05
C GLU A 166 -3.81 -7.70 -14.22
N ILE A 167 -4.20 -6.43 -14.32
CA ILE A 167 -3.28 -5.30 -14.51
C ILE A 167 -2.79 -4.73 -13.18
N ALA A 168 -3.66 -4.75 -12.16
CA ALA A 168 -3.39 -4.17 -10.85
C ALA A 168 -2.21 -4.86 -10.14
N PRO A 169 -1.59 -4.20 -9.13
CA PRO A 169 -0.42 -4.74 -8.46
C PRO A 169 -0.67 -6.16 -7.88
N PRO A 170 0.28 -7.10 -8.06
CA PRO A 170 0.01 -8.53 -7.87
C PRO A 170 -0.12 -9.00 -6.40
N ASP A 171 0.50 -8.33 -5.43
CA ASP A 171 0.52 -8.80 -4.02
C ASP A 171 -0.66 -8.25 -3.20
N THR A 172 -1.88 -8.69 -3.55
CA THR A 172 -3.13 -8.38 -2.82
C THR A 172 -3.11 -8.87 -1.37
N ASP A 173 -2.45 -10.01 -1.13
CA ASP A 173 -2.29 -10.57 0.21
C ASP A 173 -1.47 -9.66 1.13
N LEU A 174 -0.39 -9.03 0.63
CA LEU A 174 0.35 -8.03 1.41
C LEU A 174 -0.53 -6.86 1.79
N ARG A 175 -1.27 -6.34 0.82
CA ARG A 175 -2.10 -5.14 0.99
C ARG A 175 -3.23 -5.40 1.98
N ARG A 176 -3.86 -6.58 1.90
CA ARG A 176 -4.84 -7.04 2.89
C ARG A 176 -4.23 -7.14 4.29
N ALA A 177 -3.05 -7.74 4.40
CA ALA A 177 -2.34 -7.85 5.67
C ALA A 177 -1.94 -6.48 6.26
N LEU A 178 -1.52 -5.53 5.43
CA LEU A 178 -1.19 -4.16 5.84
C LEU A 178 -2.42 -3.41 6.35
N ARG A 179 -3.58 -3.55 5.69
CA ARG A 179 -4.82 -2.92 6.18
C ARG A 179 -5.28 -3.51 7.50
N ALA A 180 -5.24 -4.84 7.64
CA ALA A 180 -5.54 -5.51 8.90
C ALA A 180 -4.58 -5.06 10.02
N ALA A 181 -3.29 -4.92 9.72
CA ALA A 181 -2.31 -4.42 10.68
C ALA A 181 -2.55 -2.94 11.01
N ALA A 182 -2.87 -2.09 10.03
CA ALA A 182 -3.12 -0.67 10.24
C ALA A 182 -4.36 -0.45 11.10
N ALA A 183 -5.45 -1.18 10.85
CA ALA A 183 -6.64 -1.15 11.68
C ALA A 183 -6.35 -1.53 13.14
N HIS A 184 -5.48 -2.53 13.35
CA HIS A 184 -5.02 -2.92 14.69
C HIS A 184 -4.13 -1.86 15.35
N HIS A 185 -3.32 -1.13 14.57
CA HIS A 185 -2.32 -0.15 15.00
C HIS A 185 -2.85 1.30 15.10
N GLY A 186 -4.17 1.51 15.12
CA GLY A 186 -4.77 2.85 15.22
C GLY A 186 -4.98 3.57 13.89
N GLY A 187 -5.15 2.82 12.79
CA GLY A 187 -5.65 3.32 11.51
C GLY A 187 -4.59 3.83 10.53
N HIS A 188 -3.29 3.62 10.77
CA HIS A 188 -2.23 4.12 9.89
C HIS A 188 -1.14 3.07 9.62
N ALA A 189 -0.52 3.14 8.44
CA ALA A 189 0.55 2.22 8.02
C ALA A 189 1.93 2.92 8.02
N CYS A 190 2.54 3.05 9.21
CA CYS A 190 3.89 3.60 9.34
C CYS A 190 4.95 2.63 8.76
N ALA A 191 6.17 3.13 8.54
CA ALA A 191 7.26 2.34 7.98
C ALA A 191 7.60 1.08 8.82
N GLY A 192 7.50 1.18 10.15
CA GLY A 192 7.71 0.04 11.05
C GLY A 192 6.61 -1.03 10.94
N LEU A 193 5.36 -0.60 10.73
CA LEU A 193 4.24 -1.52 10.51
C LEU A 193 4.39 -2.26 9.17
N ILE A 194 4.80 -1.55 8.10
CA ILE A 194 5.07 -2.16 6.79
C ILE A 194 6.13 -3.26 6.92
N LEU A 195 7.26 -2.95 7.57
CA LEU A 195 8.31 -3.93 7.81
C LEU A 195 7.83 -5.09 8.68
N GLY A 196 7.10 -4.83 9.76
CA GLY A 196 6.56 -5.88 10.63
C GLY A 196 5.58 -6.82 9.90
N THR A 197 4.72 -6.28 9.04
CA THR A 197 3.75 -7.07 8.27
C THR A 197 4.47 -7.97 7.27
N ARG A 198 5.43 -7.41 6.53
CA ARG A 198 6.23 -8.17 5.57
C ARG A 198 7.09 -9.21 6.25
N LEU A 199 7.72 -8.85 7.37
CA LEU A 199 8.52 -9.75 8.21
C LEU A 199 7.70 -10.97 8.67
N ALA A 200 6.47 -10.73 9.15
CA ALA A 200 5.57 -11.78 9.59
C ALA A 200 5.18 -12.72 8.44
N ARG A 201 4.76 -12.17 7.29
CA ARG A 201 4.42 -12.96 6.09
C ARG A 201 5.61 -13.78 5.59
N TYR A 202 6.81 -13.17 5.56
CA TYR A 202 8.01 -13.83 5.07
C TYR A 202 8.40 -15.01 5.97
N GLY A 203 8.44 -14.80 7.29
CA GLY A 203 8.76 -15.86 8.25
C GLY A 203 7.79 -17.03 8.22
N THR A 204 6.49 -16.77 8.15
CA THR A 204 5.46 -17.83 8.13
C THR A 204 5.43 -18.57 6.79
N ARG A 205 5.68 -17.87 5.68
CA ARG A 205 5.83 -18.46 4.35
C ARG A 205 7.01 -19.41 4.28
N VAL A 206 8.17 -19.03 4.83
CA VAL A 206 9.36 -19.90 4.91
C VAL A 206 9.11 -21.16 5.74
N LEU A 207 8.32 -21.05 6.81
CA LEU A 207 7.91 -22.21 7.62
C LEU A 207 6.82 -23.06 6.97
N GLY A 208 6.11 -22.56 5.96
CA GLY A 208 4.93 -23.23 5.40
C GLY A 208 3.75 -23.26 6.37
N VAL A 209 3.62 -22.23 7.21
CA VAL A 209 2.52 -22.09 8.17
C VAL A 209 1.50 -21.09 7.65
N GLU A 210 0.27 -21.55 7.46
CA GLU A 210 -0.86 -20.69 7.12
C GLU A 210 -1.22 -19.75 8.29
N VAL A 211 -1.55 -18.50 7.95
CA VAL A 211 -1.88 -17.45 8.93
C VAL A 211 -3.17 -16.72 8.55
N PRO A 212 -3.95 -16.21 9.53
CA PRO A 212 -3.70 -16.24 10.97
C PRO A 212 -3.92 -17.63 11.60
N ASP A 213 -3.02 -18.05 12.48
CA ASP A 213 -3.11 -19.35 13.16
C ASP A 213 -4.18 -19.35 14.26
N LYS A 214 -5.11 -20.30 14.13
CA LYS A 214 -6.19 -20.53 15.09
C LYS A 214 -5.89 -21.70 16.04
N LYS A 215 -4.88 -22.53 15.75
CA LYS A 215 -4.59 -23.80 16.43
C LYS A 215 -3.50 -23.70 17.49
N LYS A 216 -2.92 -22.51 17.72
CA LYS A 216 -1.77 -22.30 18.62
C LYS A 216 -0.55 -23.15 18.21
N ARG A 217 -0.43 -23.45 16.91
CA ARG A 217 0.72 -24.11 16.29
C ARG A 217 1.91 -23.17 16.22
N LEU A 218 1.64 -21.90 15.88
CA LEU A 218 2.67 -20.89 15.67
C LEU A 218 2.96 -20.15 16.97
N VAL A 219 4.25 -20.06 17.33
CA VAL A 219 4.73 -19.18 18.40
C VAL A 219 5.69 -18.16 17.79
N ALA A 220 5.45 -16.88 18.09
CA ALA A 220 6.27 -15.78 17.63
C ALA A 220 6.93 -15.07 18.80
N THR A 221 8.20 -14.70 18.64
CA THR A 221 8.95 -13.87 19.58
C THR A 221 9.43 -12.63 18.85
N VAL A 222 8.97 -11.46 19.25
CA VAL A 222 9.31 -10.16 18.65
C VAL A 222 10.38 -9.47 19.48
N GLU A 223 11.39 -8.90 18.83
CA GLU A 223 12.58 -8.35 19.49
C GLU A 223 12.55 -6.83 19.73
N ILE A 224 11.37 -6.22 19.60
CA ILE A 224 11.15 -4.78 19.78
C ILE A 224 9.71 -4.47 20.21
N ASP A 225 9.56 -3.52 21.13
CA ASP A 225 8.30 -3.04 21.70
C ASP A 225 7.63 -1.93 20.87
N ARG A 226 7.63 -2.08 19.54
CA ARG A 226 7.12 -1.08 18.58
C ARG A 226 6.08 -1.65 17.63
N CYS A 227 5.64 -0.85 16.65
CA CYS A 227 4.63 -1.16 15.63
C CYS A 227 4.76 -2.57 15.00
N ALA A 228 5.96 -3.13 14.93
CA ALA A 228 6.19 -4.49 14.44
C ALA A 228 5.44 -5.56 15.26
N ALA A 229 5.30 -5.38 16.58
CA ALA A 229 4.54 -6.29 17.43
C ALA A 229 3.05 -6.34 17.03
N ASP A 230 2.44 -5.19 16.73
CA ASP A 230 1.06 -5.10 16.26
C ASP A 230 0.89 -5.74 14.88
N ALA A 231 1.86 -5.54 13.98
CA ALA A 231 1.86 -6.19 12.68
C ALA A 231 1.95 -7.71 12.80
N VAL A 232 2.87 -8.23 13.60
CA VAL A 232 3.02 -9.68 13.85
C VAL A 232 1.74 -10.25 14.44
N GLN A 233 1.13 -9.57 15.42
CA GLN A 233 -0.14 -9.99 16.01
C GLN A 233 -1.26 -10.09 14.97
N SER A 234 -1.41 -9.05 14.16
CA SER A 234 -2.47 -8.96 13.16
C SER A 234 -2.32 -10.01 12.06
N VAL A 235 -1.10 -10.19 11.53
CA VAL A 235 -0.81 -11.15 10.46
C VAL A 235 -0.92 -12.59 10.95
N THR A 236 -0.25 -12.91 12.06
CA THR A 236 -0.06 -14.30 12.49
C THR A 236 -1.19 -14.82 13.37
N GLY A 237 -1.94 -13.94 14.03
CA GLY A 237 -2.88 -14.31 15.08
C GLY A 237 -2.22 -14.75 16.40
N CYS A 238 -0.89 -14.70 16.49
CA CYS A 238 -0.13 -14.87 17.73
C CYS A 238 -0.41 -13.68 18.64
N ARG A 239 -0.71 -13.93 19.92
CA ARG A 239 -0.99 -12.85 20.88
C ARG A 239 -0.65 -13.25 22.31
N PRO A 240 -0.32 -12.30 23.20
CA PRO A 240 0.05 -12.62 24.58
C PRO A 240 -1.05 -13.42 25.30
N GLY A 241 -2.31 -13.06 25.08
CA GLY A 241 -3.46 -13.78 25.66
C GLY A 241 -3.64 -15.24 25.18
N LYS A 242 -3.00 -15.64 24.07
CA LYS A 242 -2.95 -17.05 23.63
C LYS A 242 -1.65 -17.76 24.07
N ARG A 243 -0.72 -17.04 24.72
CA ARG A 243 0.66 -17.47 25.00
C ARG A 243 1.43 -17.90 23.75
N THR A 244 1.09 -17.31 22.60
CA THR A 244 1.74 -17.58 21.31
C THR A 244 2.58 -16.40 20.82
N LEU A 245 2.61 -15.30 21.58
CA LEU A 245 3.48 -14.15 21.31
C LEU A 245 4.34 -13.85 22.53
N ARG A 246 5.62 -13.56 22.27
CA ARG A 246 6.58 -13.08 23.25
C ARG A 246 7.22 -11.80 22.78
N LEU A 247 7.60 -10.98 23.75
CA LEU A 247 8.37 -9.77 23.54
C LEU A 247 9.71 -9.92 24.27
N LEU A 248 10.80 -9.83 23.52
CA LEU A 248 12.16 -9.78 24.06
C LEU A 248 12.80 -8.48 23.57
N ASP A 249 12.61 -7.39 24.31
CA ASP A 249 13.02 -6.09 23.82
C ASP A 249 14.55 -5.93 23.76
N TYR A 250 15.09 -6.16 22.57
CA TYR A 250 16.49 -5.91 22.23
C TYR A 250 16.64 -4.63 21.40
N GLY A 251 15.55 -3.89 21.17
CA GLY A 251 15.50 -2.75 20.27
C GLY A 251 15.70 -3.10 18.79
N LYS A 252 15.57 -4.38 18.40
CA LYS A 252 15.80 -4.85 17.02
C LYS A 252 14.49 -5.19 16.35
N LEU A 253 14.25 -4.64 15.14
CA LEU A 253 13.10 -5.04 14.33
C LEU A 253 13.35 -6.43 13.72
N ALA A 254 13.10 -7.44 14.55
CA ALA A 254 13.24 -8.85 14.23
C ALA A 254 12.13 -9.64 14.91
N ALA A 255 11.81 -10.81 14.35
CA ALA A 255 11.01 -11.80 15.05
C ALA A 255 11.47 -13.21 14.71
N THR A 256 11.38 -14.09 15.69
CA THR A 256 11.55 -15.53 15.53
C THR A 256 10.18 -16.19 15.48
N PHE A 257 9.95 -17.01 14.47
CA PHE A 257 8.74 -17.81 14.29
C PHE A 257 9.09 -19.27 14.50
N VAL A 258 8.29 -19.96 15.32
CA VAL A 258 8.46 -21.37 15.65
C VAL A 258 7.18 -22.11 15.29
N ASP A 259 7.31 -23.13 14.44
CA ASP A 259 6.25 -24.11 14.21
C ASP A 259 6.33 -25.20 15.29
N GLY A 260 5.44 -25.12 16.28
CA GLY A 260 5.40 -26.06 17.40
C GLY A 260 5.06 -27.51 17.02
N TRP A 261 4.65 -27.78 15.78
CA TRP A 261 4.40 -29.15 15.31
C TRP A 261 5.64 -29.79 14.68
N SER A 262 6.36 -29.05 13.83
CA SER A 262 7.57 -29.57 13.19
C SER A 262 8.84 -29.31 14.00
N GLY A 263 8.80 -28.39 14.97
CA GLY A 263 9.98 -27.92 15.70
C GLY A 263 10.90 -27.03 14.87
N ARG A 264 10.52 -26.67 13.63
CA ARG A 264 11.29 -25.75 12.79
C ARG A 264 11.10 -24.32 13.30
N ALA A 265 12.18 -23.55 13.27
CA ALA A 265 12.13 -22.13 13.60
C ALA A 265 13.03 -21.31 12.69
N VAL A 266 12.55 -20.10 12.38
CA VAL A 266 13.30 -19.13 11.60
C VAL A 266 13.23 -17.77 12.26
N ARG A 267 14.35 -17.07 12.26
CA ARG A 267 14.46 -15.68 12.68
C ARG A 267 14.59 -14.80 11.45
N VAL A 268 13.69 -13.81 11.36
CA VAL A 268 13.70 -12.79 10.32
C VAL A 268 14.06 -11.46 10.98
N ALA A 269 15.04 -10.74 10.44
CA ALA A 269 15.46 -9.45 10.95
C ALA A 269 15.60 -8.43 9.82
N VAL A 270 15.19 -7.19 10.06
CA VAL A 270 15.40 -6.08 9.12
C VAL A 270 16.89 -5.81 8.98
N ARG A 271 17.35 -5.61 7.74
CA ARG A 271 18.73 -5.23 7.47
C ARG A 271 19.08 -3.87 8.06
N ALA A 272 20.29 -3.75 8.59
CA ALA A 272 20.74 -2.54 9.29
C ALA A 272 20.89 -1.32 8.36
N ASP A 273 21.21 -1.55 7.08
CA ASP A 273 21.47 -0.53 6.05
C ASP A 273 20.20 0.03 5.38
N LEU A 274 19.02 -0.46 5.80
CA LEU A 274 17.79 -0.23 5.06
C LEU A 274 17.34 1.25 5.09
N ARG A 275 17.70 1.99 6.15
CA ARG A 275 17.40 3.42 6.24
C ARG A 275 18.23 4.23 5.24
N GLU A 276 19.49 3.87 5.06
CA GLU A 276 20.39 4.46 4.08
C GLU A 276 19.93 4.14 2.65
N VAL A 277 19.49 2.89 2.41
CA VAL A 277 18.89 2.49 1.13
C VAL A 277 17.66 3.35 0.80
N ALA A 278 16.74 3.53 1.75
CA ALA A 278 15.57 4.37 1.55
C ALA A 278 15.92 5.84 1.29
N ALA A 279 16.91 6.39 1.99
CA ALA A 279 17.38 7.74 1.77
C ALA A 279 17.98 7.93 0.37
N ARG A 280 18.76 6.95 -0.12
CA ARG A 280 19.35 6.98 -1.47
C ARG A 280 18.30 6.86 -2.58
N LEU A 281 17.20 6.16 -2.32
CA LEU A 281 16.11 5.95 -3.26
C LEU A 281 14.98 7.00 -3.13
N ALA A 282 15.13 8.00 -2.27
CA ALA A 282 14.15 9.06 -2.08
C ALA A 282 13.96 9.88 -3.36
N LEU A 283 12.72 10.22 -3.68
CA LEU A 283 12.39 11.07 -4.82
C LEU A 283 12.69 12.54 -4.48
N PRO A 284 12.97 13.39 -5.49
CA PRO A 284 13.16 14.83 -5.26
C PRO A 284 11.96 15.45 -4.53
N GLY A 285 12.21 16.07 -3.36
CA GLY A 285 11.17 16.70 -2.55
C GLY A 285 10.37 15.74 -1.65
N GLU A 286 10.62 14.43 -1.69
CA GLU A 286 9.97 13.44 -0.83
C GLU A 286 10.53 13.51 0.60
N ASP A 287 9.67 13.52 1.61
CA ASP A 287 10.13 13.48 2.99
C ASP A 287 10.66 12.08 3.38
N ARG A 288 11.49 12.03 4.43
CA ARG A 288 12.13 10.78 4.88
C ARG A 288 11.13 9.66 5.18
N HIS A 289 9.97 9.97 5.76
CA HIS A 289 8.97 8.97 6.13
C HIS A 289 8.20 8.47 4.91
N GLN A 290 7.87 9.34 3.96
CA GLN A 290 7.30 8.97 2.66
C GLN A 290 8.24 8.04 1.89
N ALA A 291 9.52 8.42 1.78
CA ALA A 291 10.54 7.61 1.11
C ALA A 291 10.67 6.22 1.74
N GLN A 292 10.71 6.12 3.07
CA GLN A 292 10.74 4.83 3.78
C GLN A 292 9.51 3.98 3.47
N ARG A 293 8.30 4.52 3.56
CA ARG A 293 7.06 3.77 3.28
C ARG A 293 7.07 3.22 1.86
N ARG A 294 7.38 4.07 0.87
CA ARG A 294 7.41 3.68 -0.55
C ARG A 294 8.48 2.63 -0.83
N VAL A 295 9.71 2.85 -0.36
CA VAL A 295 10.83 1.92 -0.59
C VAL A 295 10.56 0.57 0.08
N TYR A 296 10.08 0.55 1.31
CA TYR A 296 9.83 -0.71 2.04
C TYR A 296 8.63 -1.49 1.50
N LEU A 297 7.72 -0.85 0.75
CA LEU A 297 6.68 -1.56 0.00
C LEU A 297 7.21 -2.17 -1.30
N ALA A 298 8.18 -1.51 -1.95
CA ALA A 298 8.64 -1.87 -3.29
C ALA A 298 9.77 -2.91 -3.32
N LEU A 299 10.69 -2.89 -2.36
CA LEU A 299 11.84 -3.81 -2.35
C LEU A 299 11.39 -5.27 -2.20
N PRO A 300 12.11 -6.25 -2.76
CA PRO A 300 11.84 -7.67 -2.49
C PRO A 300 12.23 -8.06 -1.05
N ASP A 301 11.68 -9.17 -0.54
CA ASP A 301 11.85 -9.58 0.87
C ASP A 301 13.33 -9.83 1.25
N ASP A 302 14.15 -10.36 0.34
CA ASP A 302 15.59 -10.62 0.53
C ASP A 302 16.46 -9.35 0.57
N GLU A 303 15.98 -8.25 -0.04
CA GLU A 303 16.57 -6.92 0.12
C GLU A 303 16.12 -6.19 1.39
N LEU A 304 15.07 -6.67 2.06
CA LEU A 304 14.59 -6.10 3.33
C LEU A 304 15.13 -6.83 4.56
N PHE A 305 15.27 -8.15 4.46
CA PHE A 305 15.45 -9.01 5.61
C PHE A 305 16.67 -9.93 5.49
N THR A 306 17.27 -10.22 6.64
CA THR A 306 18.13 -11.39 6.82
C THR A 306 17.30 -12.52 7.41
N LEU A 307 17.42 -13.72 6.83
CA LEU A 307 16.79 -14.95 7.31
C LEU A 307 17.85 -15.82 7.99
N GLN A 308 17.54 -16.36 9.16
CA GLN A 308 18.43 -17.24 9.93
C GLN A 308 17.63 -18.43 10.47
N ASP A 309 18.21 -19.62 10.44
CA ASP A 309 17.67 -20.74 11.21
C ASP A 309 17.78 -20.43 12.71
N ALA A 310 16.76 -20.82 13.47
CA ALA A 310 16.70 -20.58 14.91
C ALA A 310 16.42 -21.89 15.66
N ALA A 311 16.73 -21.90 16.95
CA ALA A 311 16.34 -23.00 17.83
C ALA A 311 14.80 -23.02 17.97
N GLY A 312 14.17 -24.13 17.58
CA GLY A 312 12.72 -24.30 17.70
C GLY A 312 12.25 -24.83 19.05
N GLU A 313 13.16 -25.00 20.01
CA GLU A 313 12.79 -25.42 21.36
C GLU A 313 12.13 -24.25 22.10
N ILE A 314 10.84 -24.42 22.43
CA ILE A 314 10.09 -23.48 23.24
C ILE A 314 10.20 -23.94 24.69
N PRO A 315 10.70 -23.11 25.63
CA PRO A 315 10.80 -23.50 27.03
C PRO A 315 9.46 -24.02 27.59
N GLN A 316 9.50 -24.95 28.55
CA GLN A 316 8.27 -25.59 29.04
C GLN A 316 7.24 -24.60 29.61
N PHE A 317 7.70 -23.53 30.26
CA PHE A 317 6.85 -22.47 30.80
C PHE A 317 6.34 -21.56 29.71
N ASP A 318 6.88 -21.70 28.52
CA ASP A 318 6.65 -20.83 27.40
C ASP A 318 5.69 -21.39 26.36
N LEU A 319 5.39 -22.69 26.47
CA LEU A 319 4.42 -23.37 25.65
C LEU A 319 3.00 -22.77 25.80
N PRO A 320 2.21 -22.74 24.71
CA PRO A 320 0.80 -22.41 24.77
C PRO A 320 0.02 -23.37 25.68
N GLY A 321 -0.92 -22.85 26.46
CA GLY A 321 -1.72 -23.65 27.40
C GLY A 321 -1.98 -22.94 28.73
N PRO A 322 -2.58 -23.63 29.73
CA PRO A 322 -2.72 -23.06 31.07
C PRO A 322 -1.35 -22.80 31.71
N PRO A 323 -1.25 -21.84 32.65
CA PRO A 323 -0.02 -21.63 33.42
C PRO A 323 0.42 -22.91 34.13
N ARG A 324 1.66 -23.34 33.90
CA ARG A 324 2.21 -24.58 34.50
C ARG A 324 2.71 -24.42 35.93
N ARG A 325 2.96 -23.18 36.37
CA ARG A 325 3.39 -22.85 37.73
C ARG A 325 2.76 -21.53 38.14
N ARG A 326 2.31 -21.45 39.39
CA ARG A 326 1.95 -20.20 40.07
C ARG A 326 3.07 -19.88 41.06
N VAL A 327 3.53 -18.64 41.05
CA VAL A 327 4.37 -18.12 42.12
C VAL A 327 3.43 -17.28 42.97
N ASN A 328 3.22 -17.71 44.21
CA ASN A 328 2.45 -16.98 45.20
C ASN A 328 3.40 -16.08 46.00
#